data_AF-A0A8C3HEY3-F1
#
_entry.id   AF-A0A8C3HEY3-F1
#
_cell.length_a   1.000
_cell.length_b   1.000
_cell.length_c   1.000
_cell.angle_alpha   90.00
_cell.angle_beta   90.00
_cell.angle_gamma   90.00
#
_symmetry.space_group_name_H-M   'P 1'
#
loop_
_entity.id
_entity.type
_entity.pdbx_description
1 polymer ?
#
loop_
_entity_poly.entity_id
_entity_poly.type
_entity_poly.pdbx_seq_one_letter_code
_entity_poly.pdbx_strand_id
1 'polypeptide(L)'
;MSEPTASAGDKEPGQQGRRLFGLRWGRLEEPLGFIKVLQWLFAIFAFGSCGSFSGETGATVKCNDDLKEMTAISVQFGYPFRLSRIPFEMPVCEGNTTKRTLHLMGDFSAPSEFFVTLGVFSFLYSMAALVIYLRFHSLYTENKRLPFADFCVSVSFTFFWLVAAAAWGKGLSDVKGATRPSSLIAAMSVCHLKQAVCNAGATPAMGLANISVLFGFINFILWAGNCWFVFKETSWHAQTTNKENSAEQGAIDKQ
;
A
#
# COMPACT_ATOMS: atom_id res chain seq x y z
N MET A 1 1.90 -76.95 -2.48
CA MET A 1 0.83 -76.71 -1.49
C MET A 1 1.49 -76.02 -0.31
N SER A 2 1.21 -74.72 -0.14
CA SER A 2 1.31 -73.93 1.09
C SER A 2 1.10 -72.45 0.72
N GLU A 3 0.03 -71.90 1.28
CA GLU A 3 -0.44 -70.52 1.17
C GLU A 3 0.50 -69.48 1.82
N PRO A 4 0.30 -68.18 1.53
CA PRO A 4 1.05 -67.07 2.11
C PRO A 4 0.38 -66.51 3.38
N THR A 5 1.17 -66.03 4.34
CA THR A 5 0.64 -65.24 5.48
C THR A 5 1.42 -63.93 5.65
N ALA A 6 0.66 -62.86 5.44
CA ALA A 6 0.79 -61.44 5.79
C ALA A 6 2.01 -60.92 6.58
N SER A 7 2.49 -59.75 6.15
CA SER A 7 2.82 -58.64 7.04
C SER A 7 2.39 -57.33 6.39
N ALA A 8 1.35 -56.73 6.97
CA ALA A 8 0.86 -55.40 6.64
C ALA A 8 1.86 -54.37 7.17
N GLY A 9 2.43 -53.56 6.26
CA GLY A 9 3.18 -52.36 6.58
C GLY A 9 2.31 -51.14 6.34
N ASP A 10 1.89 -50.51 7.44
CA ASP A 10 1.13 -49.27 7.51
C ASP A 10 1.60 -48.20 6.51
N LYS A 11 0.72 -47.80 5.60
CA LYS A 11 0.82 -46.51 4.93
C LYS A 11 0.11 -45.48 5.81
N GLU A 12 0.90 -44.66 6.52
CA GLU A 12 0.38 -43.47 7.19
C GLU A 12 -0.42 -42.58 6.20
N PRO A 13 -1.65 -42.17 6.52
CA PRO A 13 -2.49 -41.36 5.63
C PRO A 13 -2.18 -39.85 5.66
N GLY A 14 -1.06 -39.42 6.24
CA GLY A 14 -0.77 -38.00 6.54
C GLY A 14 -0.19 -37.15 5.39
N GLN A 15 0.33 -37.74 4.31
CA GLN A 15 1.04 -36.97 3.26
C GLN A 15 0.20 -36.63 2.01
N GLN A 16 -0.94 -37.29 1.80
CA GLN A 16 -1.73 -37.14 0.58
C GLN A 16 -2.51 -35.80 0.55
N GLY A 17 -2.88 -35.24 1.71
CA GLY A 17 -3.63 -33.99 1.82
C GLY A 17 -2.81 -32.71 1.62
N ARG A 18 -1.47 -32.80 1.57
CA ARG A 18 -0.56 -31.64 1.58
C ARG A 18 -0.09 -31.17 0.19
N ARG A 19 -0.58 -31.82 -0.89
CA ARG A 19 -0.31 -31.49 -2.30
C ARG A 19 -1.60 -31.36 -3.12
N LEU A 20 -2.42 -30.34 -2.87
CA LEU A 20 -3.43 -29.95 -3.87
C LEU A 20 -2.72 -29.19 -5.01
N PHE A 21 -3.08 -29.37 -6.28
CA PHE A 21 -2.49 -28.64 -7.42
C PHE A 21 -0.95 -28.74 -7.63
N GLY A 22 -0.27 -29.70 -6.99
CA GLY A 22 1.19 -29.87 -7.15
C GLY A 22 2.03 -28.78 -6.49
N LEU A 23 1.46 -28.01 -5.59
CA LEU A 23 2.14 -27.02 -4.73
C LEU A 23 2.21 -27.59 -3.29
N ARG A 24 3.20 -27.19 -2.49
CA ARG A 24 3.46 -27.73 -1.13
C ARG A 24 3.01 -26.73 -0.07
N TRP A 25 1.78 -26.85 0.44
CA TRP A 25 1.16 -25.88 1.36
C TRP A 25 1.85 -25.83 2.72
N GLY A 26 2.48 -26.93 3.15
CA GLY A 26 3.27 -26.96 4.40
C GLY A 26 4.45 -25.98 4.43
N ARG A 27 4.75 -25.31 3.31
CA ARG A 27 5.78 -24.28 3.24
C ARG A 27 5.26 -22.86 3.51
N LEU A 28 3.95 -22.64 3.43
CA LEU A 28 3.37 -21.37 3.89
C LEU A 28 3.50 -21.21 5.42
N GLU A 29 3.77 -22.31 6.13
CA GLU A 29 4.09 -22.32 7.56
C GLU A 29 5.54 -21.88 7.85
N GLU A 30 6.42 -21.80 6.83
CA GLU A 30 7.75 -21.20 7.00
C GLU A 30 7.64 -19.66 7.05
N PRO A 31 8.47 -18.99 7.88
CA PRO A 31 8.37 -17.55 8.11
C PRO A 31 8.51 -16.72 6.82
N LEU A 32 9.33 -17.18 5.87
CA LEU A 32 9.50 -16.55 4.55
C LEU A 32 8.28 -16.70 3.64
N GLY A 33 7.60 -17.85 3.66
CA GLY A 33 6.38 -18.06 2.87
C GLY A 33 5.23 -17.21 3.40
N PHE A 34 5.08 -17.18 4.72
CA PHE A 34 4.04 -16.41 5.41
C PHE A 34 4.16 -14.90 5.16
N ILE A 35 5.38 -14.34 5.26
CA ILE A 35 5.58 -12.89 5.07
C ILE A 35 5.27 -12.44 3.64
N LYS A 36 5.55 -13.27 2.61
CA LYS A 36 5.22 -12.95 1.21
C LYS A 36 3.70 -12.92 0.97
N VAL A 37 2.93 -13.79 1.63
CA VAL A 37 1.46 -13.75 1.57
C VAL A 37 0.92 -12.49 2.22
N LEU A 38 1.47 -12.09 3.38
CA LEU A 38 1.08 -10.85 4.02
C LEU A 38 1.41 -9.63 3.15
N GLN A 39 2.63 -9.54 2.58
CA GLN A 39 3.00 -8.46 1.66
C GLN A 39 2.02 -8.34 0.49
N TRP A 40 1.66 -9.48 -0.10
CA TRP A 40 0.69 -9.55 -1.18
C TRP A 40 -0.70 -9.03 -0.77
N LEU A 41 -1.23 -9.46 0.38
CA LEU A 41 -2.53 -9.01 0.89
C LEU A 41 -2.54 -7.51 1.25
N PHE A 42 -1.54 -7.05 2.00
CA PHE A 42 -1.47 -5.65 2.42
C PHE A 42 -1.15 -4.71 1.26
N ALA A 43 -0.54 -5.19 0.17
CA ALA A 43 -0.37 -4.40 -1.05
C ALA A 43 -1.74 -4.08 -1.66
N ILE A 44 -2.62 -5.08 -1.80
CA ILE A 44 -3.99 -4.93 -2.30
C ILE A 44 -4.76 -3.93 -1.44
N PHE A 45 -4.70 -4.08 -0.12
CA PHE A 45 -5.41 -3.15 0.77
C PHE A 45 -4.85 -1.72 0.70
N ALA A 46 -3.54 -1.55 0.55
CA ALA A 46 -2.93 -0.23 0.40
C ALA A 46 -3.37 0.46 -0.90
N PHE A 47 -3.07 -0.12 -2.07
CA PHE A 47 -3.38 0.52 -3.35
C PHE A 47 -4.89 0.53 -3.64
N GLY A 48 -5.63 -0.49 -3.20
CA GLY A 48 -7.08 -0.58 -3.37
C GLY A 48 -7.82 0.46 -2.55
N SER A 49 -7.42 0.69 -1.29
CA SER A 49 -8.03 1.73 -0.45
C SER A 49 -7.73 3.14 -0.96
N CYS A 50 -6.54 3.38 -1.52
CA CYS A 50 -6.19 4.67 -2.12
C CYS A 50 -6.89 4.88 -3.47
N GLY A 51 -6.85 3.88 -4.36
CA GLY A 51 -7.42 3.96 -5.71
C GLY A 51 -8.95 3.98 -5.74
N SER A 52 -9.61 3.37 -4.75
CA SER A 52 -11.08 3.38 -4.64
C SER A 52 -11.63 4.53 -3.80
N PHE A 53 -10.79 5.47 -3.36
CA PHE A 53 -11.23 6.58 -2.52
C PHE A 53 -12.06 7.58 -3.33
N SER A 54 -13.27 7.85 -2.85
CA SER A 54 -14.13 8.98 -3.27
C SER A 54 -14.69 9.65 -2.02
N GLY A 55 -14.55 10.96 -1.94
CA GLY A 55 -15.05 11.80 -0.86
C GLY A 55 -15.90 12.93 -1.41
N GLU A 56 -16.90 13.35 -0.65
CA GLU A 56 -17.74 14.50 -0.97
C GLU A 56 -17.49 15.60 0.06
N THR A 57 -17.22 16.81 -0.39
CA THR A 57 -17.12 18.01 0.46
C THR A 57 -18.13 19.03 -0.02
N GLY A 58 -18.75 19.76 0.91
CA GLY A 58 -19.69 20.80 0.53
C GLY A 58 -19.69 22.00 1.45
N ALA A 59 -20.27 23.09 0.95
CA ALA A 59 -20.56 24.30 1.71
C ALA A 59 -21.96 24.78 1.36
N THR A 60 -22.59 25.46 2.32
CA THR A 60 -23.91 26.08 2.12
C THR A 60 -23.77 27.59 2.14
N VAL A 61 -24.39 28.26 1.18
CA VAL A 61 -24.39 29.72 1.07
C VAL A 61 -25.83 30.22 1.19
N LYS A 62 -26.04 31.23 2.04
CA LYS A 62 -27.31 31.95 2.20
C LYS A 62 -27.10 33.43 1.87
N CYS A 63 -27.77 33.94 0.84
CA CYS A 63 -27.80 35.37 0.53
C CYS A 63 -28.93 36.05 1.31
N ASN A 64 -28.73 37.28 1.78
CA ASN A 64 -29.75 38.00 2.56
C ASN A 64 -30.94 38.51 1.72
N ASP A 65 -30.73 38.78 0.43
CA ASP A 65 -31.76 39.39 -0.44
C ASP A 65 -32.69 38.39 -1.14
N ASP A 66 -32.36 37.10 -1.11
CA ASP A 66 -33.17 36.05 -1.72
C ASP A 66 -33.97 35.27 -0.65
N LEU A 67 -35.30 35.24 -0.79
CA LEU A 67 -36.21 34.33 -0.06
C LEU A 67 -35.98 32.84 -0.42
N LYS A 68 -35.01 32.53 -1.28
CA LYS A 68 -34.66 31.16 -1.68
C LYS A 68 -33.81 30.46 -0.63
N GLU A 69 -34.11 29.18 -0.47
CA GLU A 69 -33.47 28.22 0.44
C GLU A 69 -31.94 28.18 0.32
N MET A 70 -31.28 27.73 1.40
CA MET A 70 -29.84 27.56 1.46
C MET A 70 -29.34 26.78 0.23
N THR A 71 -28.44 27.37 -0.55
CA THR A 71 -27.87 26.68 -1.70
C THR A 71 -26.72 25.81 -1.20
N ALA A 72 -26.91 24.50 -1.24
CA ALA A 72 -25.88 23.52 -0.93
C ALA A 72 -25.04 23.24 -2.18
N ILE A 73 -23.73 23.44 -2.07
CA ILE A 73 -22.75 23.09 -3.09
C ILE A 73 -22.05 21.84 -2.58
N SER A 74 -22.18 20.73 -3.30
CA SER A 74 -21.42 19.52 -3.01
C SER A 74 -20.46 19.21 -4.15
N VAL A 75 -19.24 18.86 -3.78
CA VAL A 75 -18.12 18.60 -4.69
C VAL A 75 -17.57 17.23 -4.36
N GLN A 76 -17.66 16.31 -5.31
CA GLN A 76 -17.05 14.99 -5.20
C GLN A 76 -15.61 15.04 -5.73
N PHE A 77 -14.69 14.46 -4.97
CA PHE A 77 -13.29 14.33 -5.32
C PHE A 77 -12.79 12.93 -4.96
N GLY A 78 -11.92 12.36 -5.79
CA GLY A 78 -11.37 11.03 -5.59
C GLY A 78 -9.98 10.90 -6.20
N TYR A 79 -9.44 9.69 -6.21
CA TYR A 79 -8.17 9.40 -6.91
C TYR A 79 -8.28 9.77 -8.41
N PRO A 80 -7.29 10.46 -9.02
CA PRO A 80 -5.94 10.79 -8.52
C PRO A 80 -5.82 12.17 -7.85
N PHE A 81 -6.79 12.60 -7.03
CA PHE A 81 -6.72 13.80 -6.17
C PHE A 81 -6.32 15.11 -6.91
N ARG A 82 -6.84 15.29 -8.13
CA ARG A 82 -6.64 16.51 -8.95
C ARG A 82 -7.66 17.58 -8.59
N LEU A 83 -7.51 18.16 -7.40
CA LEU A 83 -8.42 19.19 -6.89
C LEU A 83 -8.48 20.41 -7.84
N SER A 84 -7.35 20.80 -8.46
CA SER A 84 -7.26 21.91 -9.43
C SER A 84 -8.19 21.83 -10.64
N ARG A 85 -8.75 20.65 -10.95
CA ARG A 85 -9.57 20.41 -12.13
C ARG A 85 -11.05 20.18 -11.81
N ILE A 86 -11.45 20.26 -10.55
CA ILE A 86 -12.84 20.06 -10.16
C ILE A 86 -13.51 21.43 -10.09
N PRO A 87 -14.26 21.84 -11.12
CA PRO A 87 -14.98 23.10 -11.09
C PRO A 87 -16.12 22.99 -10.08
N PHE A 88 -16.29 24.01 -9.25
CA PHE A 88 -17.51 24.21 -8.48
C PHE A 88 -18.18 25.50 -8.91
N GLU A 89 -19.50 25.43 -9.13
CA GLU A 89 -20.30 26.61 -9.44
C GLU A 89 -20.58 27.38 -8.15
N MET A 90 -20.12 28.63 -8.06
CA MET A 90 -20.48 29.50 -6.93
C MET A 90 -21.75 30.31 -7.27
N PRO A 91 -22.76 30.34 -6.37
CA PRO A 91 -23.88 31.27 -6.50
C PRO A 91 -23.41 32.69 -6.21
N VAL A 92 -23.83 33.65 -7.03
CA VAL A 92 -23.53 35.07 -6.87
C VAL A 92 -24.76 35.74 -6.25
N CYS A 93 -24.60 36.42 -5.11
CA CYS A 93 -25.70 37.11 -4.40
C CYS A 93 -26.10 38.46 -5.06
N GLU A 94 -25.51 38.81 -6.20
CA GLU A 94 -25.74 40.08 -6.89
C GLU A 94 -26.43 39.79 -8.23
N GLY A 95 -27.62 40.36 -8.41
CA GLY A 95 -28.56 40.01 -9.47
C GLY A 95 -27.94 39.99 -10.88
N ASN A 96 -28.06 38.84 -11.53
CA ASN A 96 -27.91 38.63 -12.96
C ASN A 96 -26.49 38.67 -13.55
N THR A 97 -25.52 38.02 -12.89
CA THR A 97 -24.25 37.65 -13.54
C THR A 97 -23.95 36.16 -13.44
N THR A 98 -23.44 35.63 -14.56
CA THR A 98 -23.08 34.23 -14.81
C THR A 98 -22.35 33.56 -13.65
N LYS A 99 -22.79 32.35 -13.28
CA LYS A 99 -22.13 31.46 -12.33
C LYS A 99 -20.62 31.44 -12.61
N ARG A 100 -19.80 31.84 -11.65
CA ARG A 100 -18.34 31.75 -11.79
C ARG A 100 -17.91 30.36 -11.35
N THR A 101 -17.14 29.68 -12.19
CA THR A 101 -16.50 28.41 -11.86
C THR A 101 -15.23 28.69 -11.10
N LEU A 102 -15.17 28.29 -9.84
CA LEU A 102 -13.92 28.28 -9.07
C LEU A 102 -13.36 26.87 -9.08
N HIS A 103 -12.04 26.77 -8.96
CA HIS A 103 -11.31 25.50 -8.94
C HIS A 103 -10.75 25.31 -7.53
N LEU A 104 -10.81 24.09 -6.99
CA LEU A 104 -10.16 23.78 -5.72
C LEU A 104 -8.64 23.89 -5.85
N MET A 105 -7.97 24.52 -4.89
CA MET A 105 -6.51 24.71 -4.92
C MET A 105 -5.76 23.41 -4.60
N GLY A 106 -4.79 23.04 -5.45
CA GLY A 106 -3.77 22.01 -5.17
C GLY A 106 -3.80 20.80 -6.11
N ASP A 107 -2.62 20.38 -6.58
CA ASP A 107 -2.41 19.14 -7.31
C ASP A 107 -1.67 18.13 -6.43
N PHE A 108 -2.41 17.20 -5.82
CA PHE A 108 -1.86 16.16 -4.95
C PHE A 108 -1.83 14.78 -5.64
N SER A 109 -1.86 14.78 -6.98
CA SER A 109 -1.88 13.59 -7.84
C SER A 109 -0.59 12.78 -7.75
N ALA A 110 0.57 13.44 -7.86
CA ALA A 110 1.88 12.79 -7.90
C ALA A 110 2.17 11.84 -6.70
N PRO A 111 1.98 12.24 -5.42
CA PRO A 111 2.23 11.32 -4.31
C PRO A 111 1.24 10.15 -4.28
N SER A 112 -0.01 10.34 -4.68
CA SER A 112 -1.00 9.26 -4.75
C SER A 112 -0.71 8.27 -5.87
N GLU A 113 -0.32 8.77 -7.06
CA GLU A 113 0.03 7.97 -8.23
C GLU A 113 1.30 7.15 -7.97
N PHE A 114 2.31 7.75 -7.34
CA PHE A 114 3.51 7.02 -6.93
C PHE A 114 3.19 5.89 -5.92
N PHE A 115 2.33 6.16 -4.94
CA PHE A 115 1.92 5.16 -3.95
C PHE A 115 1.16 3.98 -4.57
N VAL A 116 0.19 4.25 -5.45
CA VAL A 116 -0.61 3.20 -6.13
C VAL A 116 0.23 2.39 -7.10
N THR A 117 1.07 3.04 -7.92
CA THR A 117 1.95 2.34 -8.87
C THR A 117 2.94 1.43 -8.17
N LEU A 118 3.57 1.91 -7.09
CA LEU A 118 4.44 1.08 -6.26
C LEU A 118 3.70 -0.12 -5.66
N GLY A 119 2.46 0.09 -5.18
CA GLY A 119 1.61 -0.98 -4.67
C GLY A 119 1.30 -2.07 -5.70
N VAL A 120 1.03 -1.70 -6.95
CA VAL A 120 0.78 -2.65 -8.05
C VAL A 120 2.05 -3.45 -8.40
N PHE A 121 3.21 -2.80 -8.50
CA PHE A 121 4.48 -3.50 -8.74
C PHE A 121 4.83 -4.45 -7.59
N SER A 122 4.62 -4.01 -6.35
CA SER A 122 4.83 -4.82 -5.15
C SER A 122 3.93 -6.06 -5.15
N PHE A 123 2.64 -5.90 -5.50
CA PHE A 123 1.70 -7.01 -5.64
C PHE A 123 2.14 -8.03 -6.70
N LEU A 124 2.48 -7.57 -7.91
CA LEU A 124 2.90 -8.45 -9.00
C LEU A 124 4.18 -9.21 -8.65
N TYR A 125 5.14 -8.52 -8.01
CA TYR A 125 6.38 -9.14 -7.56
C TYR A 125 6.13 -10.20 -6.49
N SER A 126 5.38 -9.89 -5.42
CA SER A 126 5.10 -10.84 -4.35
C SER A 126 4.34 -12.07 -4.86
N MET A 127 3.42 -11.88 -5.82
CA MET A 127 2.73 -12.99 -6.50
C MET A 127 3.72 -13.87 -7.28
N ALA A 128 4.59 -13.27 -8.10
CA ALA A 128 5.58 -14.00 -8.87
C ALA A 128 6.58 -14.75 -7.98
N ALA A 129 7.09 -14.08 -6.93
CA ALA A 129 7.98 -14.68 -5.94
C ALA A 129 7.31 -15.86 -5.23
N LEU A 130 6.03 -15.74 -4.85
CA LEU A 130 5.27 -16.81 -4.22
C LEU A 130 5.09 -18.02 -5.15
N VAL A 131 4.77 -17.79 -6.43
CA VAL A 131 4.62 -18.86 -7.42
C VAL A 131 5.95 -19.59 -7.65
N ILE A 132 7.06 -18.85 -7.79
CA ILE A 132 8.40 -19.42 -7.94
C ILE A 132 8.77 -20.24 -6.70
N TYR A 133 8.50 -19.72 -5.50
CA TYR A 133 8.80 -20.39 -4.24
C TYR A 133 8.04 -21.71 -4.04
N LEU A 134 6.75 -21.72 -4.41
CA LEU A 134 5.90 -22.90 -4.25
C LEU A 134 6.10 -23.95 -5.35
N ARG A 135 6.44 -23.54 -6.59
CA ARG A 135 6.54 -24.44 -7.75
C ARG A 135 7.96 -24.93 -8.03
N PHE A 136 8.98 -24.08 -7.86
CA PHE A 136 10.36 -24.35 -8.28
C PHE A 136 11.33 -24.41 -7.11
N HIS A 137 11.09 -25.34 -6.19
CA HIS A 137 11.94 -25.52 -5.02
C HIS A 137 13.40 -25.86 -5.37
N SER A 138 13.63 -26.71 -6.38
CA SER A 138 14.99 -27.14 -6.75
C SER A 138 15.86 -25.96 -7.21
N LEU A 139 15.28 -25.00 -7.93
CA LEU A 139 16.00 -23.80 -8.39
C LEU A 139 16.42 -22.89 -7.24
N TYR A 140 15.61 -22.79 -6.18
CA TYR A 140 15.92 -21.97 -5.00
C TYR A 140 17.07 -22.57 -4.17
N THR A 141 17.14 -23.91 -4.10
CA THR A 141 18.19 -24.62 -3.36
C THR A 141 19.49 -24.74 -4.16
N GLU A 142 19.41 -24.92 -5.48
CA GLU A 142 20.60 -25.11 -6.32
C GLU A 142 21.28 -23.79 -6.70
N ASN A 143 20.53 -22.68 -6.81
CA ASN A 143 21.07 -21.44 -7.38
C ASN A 143 21.10 -20.27 -6.39
N LYS A 144 22.27 -19.98 -5.82
CA LYS A 144 22.50 -18.86 -4.87
C LYS A 144 22.17 -17.47 -5.42
N ARG A 145 22.02 -17.31 -6.73
CA ARG A 145 21.66 -16.02 -7.37
C ARG A 145 20.21 -15.60 -7.11
N LEU A 146 19.28 -16.54 -6.95
CA LEU A 146 17.86 -16.22 -6.77
C LEU A 146 17.58 -15.59 -5.38
N PRO A 147 18.10 -16.13 -4.26
CA PRO A 147 17.97 -15.48 -2.95
C PRO A 147 18.64 -14.09 -2.91
N PHE A 148 19.78 -13.92 -3.58
CA PHE A 148 20.47 -12.63 -3.65
C PHE A 148 19.67 -11.60 -4.44
N ALA A 149 19.08 -11.99 -5.57
CA ALA A 149 18.20 -11.11 -6.33
C ALA A 149 16.94 -10.73 -5.53
N ASP A 150 16.30 -11.69 -4.84
CA ASP A 150 15.13 -11.40 -3.98
C ASP A 150 15.47 -10.44 -2.84
N PHE A 151 16.69 -10.55 -2.29
CA PHE A 151 17.19 -9.62 -1.28
C PHE A 151 17.33 -8.20 -1.83
N CYS A 152 18.02 -8.01 -2.97
CA CYS A 152 18.19 -6.69 -3.58
C CYS A 152 16.86 -6.02 -3.93
N VAL A 153 15.92 -6.80 -4.47
CA VAL A 153 14.59 -6.30 -4.80
C VAL A 153 13.80 -5.96 -3.53
N SER A 154 13.88 -6.80 -2.50
CA SER A 154 13.23 -6.52 -1.21
C SER A 154 13.71 -5.24 -0.55
N VAL A 155 15.03 -5.00 -0.54
CA VAL A 155 15.62 -3.75 -0.03
C VAL A 155 15.12 -2.53 -0.81
N SER A 156 15.04 -2.65 -2.14
CA SER A 156 14.55 -1.57 -3.00
C SER A 156 13.08 -1.24 -2.70
N PHE A 157 12.23 -2.26 -2.58
CA PHE A 157 10.82 -2.08 -2.21
C PHE A 157 10.65 -1.52 -0.79
N THR A 158 11.45 -1.94 0.19
CA THR A 158 11.44 -1.35 1.54
C THR A 158 11.67 0.16 1.48
N PHE A 159 12.71 0.60 0.76
CA PHE A 159 13.01 2.02 0.62
C PHE A 159 11.87 2.78 -0.06
N PHE A 160 11.39 2.28 -1.20
CA PHE A 160 10.32 2.96 -1.94
C PHE A 160 9.01 2.99 -1.17
N TRP A 161 8.67 1.94 -0.41
CA TRP A 161 7.46 1.92 0.42
C TRP A 161 7.50 2.96 1.52
N LEU A 162 8.65 3.15 2.16
CA LEU A 162 8.83 4.21 3.16
C LEU A 162 8.60 5.59 2.56
N VAL A 163 9.25 5.87 1.41
CA VAL A 163 9.13 7.16 0.72
C VAL A 163 7.69 7.38 0.24
N ALA A 164 7.07 6.37 -0.36
CA ALA A 164 5.70 6.44 -0.86
C ALA A 164 4.68 6.63 0.26
N ALA A 165 4.79 5.89 1.36
CA ALA A 165 3.89 6.01 2.50
C ALA A 165 4.03 7.37 3.20
N ALA A 166 5.26 7.89 3.33
CA ALA A 166 5.51 9.21 3.90
C ALA A 166 4.98 10.33 2.98
N ALA A 167 5.27 10.25 1.67
CA ALA A 167 4.79 11.22 0.69
C ALA A 167 3.26 11.22 0.61
N TRP A 168 2.63 10.04 0.62
CA TRP A 168 1.18 9.94 0.64
C TRP A 168 0.57 10.41 1.96
N GLY A 169 1.19 10.11 3.11
CA GLY A 169 0.76 10.62 4.41
C GLY A 169 0.77 12.15 4.49
N LYS A 170 1.80 12.79 3.91
CA LYS A 170 1.86 14.26 3.78
C LYS A 170 0.81 14.78 2.80
N GLY A 171 0.73 14.18 1.60
CA GLY A 171 -0.26 14.56 0.59
C GLY A 171 -1.69 14.48 1.10
N LEU A 172 -2.03 13.42 1.86
CA LEU A 172 -3.34 13.27 2.49
C LEU A 172 -3.61 14.35 3.54
N SER A 173 -2.59 14.76 4.30
CA SER A 173 -2.73 15.85 5.28
C SER A 173 -3.02 17.18 4.59
N ASP A 174 -2.40 17.42 3.43
CA ASP A 174 -2.65 18.62 2.63
C ASP A 174 -4.01 18.59 1.95
N VAL A 175 -4.44 17.43 1.43
CA VAL A 175 -5.80 17.23 0.91
C VAL A 175 -6.84 17.53 1.99
N LYS A 176 -6.67 16.97 3.20
CA LYS A 176 -7.55 17.30 4.34
C LYS A 176 -7.56 18.78 4.68
N GLY A 177 -6.41 19.46 4.56
CA GLY A 177 -6.31 20.90 4.78
C GLY A 177 -7.07 21.71 3.72
N ALA A 178 -6.96 21.32 2.46
CA ALA A 178 -7.62 21.97 1.33
C ALA A 178 -9.13 21.70 1.29
N THR A 179 -9.57 20.50 1.68
CA THR A 179 -10.99 20.10 1.70
C THR A 179 -11.71 20.43 3.01
N ARG A 180 -11.08 21.22 3.91
CA ARG A 180 -11.76 21.68 5.13
C ARG A 180 -12.82 22.72 4.75
N PRO A 181 -14.01 22.67 5.37
CA PRO A 181 -15.06 23.66 5.11
C PRO A 181 -14.60 25.11 5.36
N SER A 182 -13.72 25.34 6.34
CA SER A 182 -13.14 26.67 6.60
C SER A 182 -12.24 27.17 5.47
N SER A 183 -11.43 26.29 4.89
CA SER A 183 -10.56 26.61 3.74
C SER A 183 -11.41 26.83 2.48
N LEU A 184 -12.49 26.06 2.32
CA LEU A 184 -13.45 26.20 1.23
C LEU A 184 -14.19 27.54 1.31
N ILE A 185 -14.69 27.91 2.49
CA ILE A 185 -15.36 29.19 2.74
C ILE A 185 -14.40 30.38 2.52
N ALA A 186 -13.15 30.26 2.97
CA ALA A 186 -12.14 31.31 2.75
C ALA A 186 -11.74 31.46 1.28
N ALA A 187 -11.82 30.41 0.48
CA ALA A 187 -11.61 30.47 -0.96
C ALA A 187 -12.79 31.12 -1.72
N MET A 188 -13.98 31.16 -1.11
CA MET A 188 -15.18 31.75 -1.71
C MET A 188 -15.25 33.26 -1.40
N SER A 189 -14.97 34.09 -2.42
CA SER A 189 -15.09 35.56 -2.32
C SER A 189 -16.47 36.05 -1.89
N VAL A 190 -17.53 35.28 -2.17
CA VAL A 190 -18.92 35.58 -1.78
C VAL A 190 -19.11 35.59 -0.26
N CYS A 191 -18.36 34.76 0.48
CA CYS A 191 -18.44 34.69 1.94
C CYS A 191 -17.74 35.87 2.65
N HIS A 192 -16.98 36.69 1.89
CA HIS A 192 -16.41 37.94 2.38
C HIS A 192 -17.36 39.14 2.23
N LEU A 193 -18.45 39.00 1.46
CA LEU A 193 -19.48 40.05 1.36
C LEU A 193 -20.35 40.06 2.62
N LYS A 194 -20.67 41.27 3.12
CA LYS A 194 -21.60 41.46 4.25
C LYS A 194 -23.03 40.98 3.97
N GLN A 195 -23.37 40.70 2.71
CA GLN A 195 -24.70 40.31 2.24
C GLN A 195 -24.91 38.77 2.18
N ALA A 196 -23.89 37.97 2.51
CA ALA A 196 -23.98 36.50 2.47
C ALA A 196 -23.52 35.88 3.80
N VAL A 197 -24.20 34.82 4.22
CA VAL A 197 -23.83 33.97 5.35
C VAL A 197 -23.45 32.59 4.81
N CYS A 198 -22.20 32.17 5.05
CA CYS A 198 -21.70 30.87 4.61
C CYS A 198 -21.53 29.93 5.80
N ASN A 199 -22.15 28.75 5.71
CA ASN A 199 -22.01 27.69 6.71
C ASN A 199 -21.23 26.51 6.12
N ALA A 200 -20.39 25.91 6.97
CA ALA A 200 -19.69 24.68 6.67
C ALA A 200 -20.68 23.55 6.36
N GLY A 201 -20.52 22.90 5.20
CA GLY A 201 -21.34 21.74 4.82
C GLY A 201 -20.70 20.41 5.25
N ALA A 202 -21.08 19.33 4.56
CA ALA A 202 -20.62 17.99 4.89
C ALA A 202 -19.09 17.85 4.78
N THR A 203 -18.49 17.21 5.79
CA THR A 203 -17.07 16.88 5.81
C THR A 203 -16.84 15.53 5.12
N PRO A 204 -15.81 15.43 4.26
CA PRO A 204 -15.53 14.18 3.56
C PRO A 204 -15.11 13.06 4.52
N ALA A 205 -15.66 11.86 4.30
CA ALA A 205 -15.28 10.66 5.04
C ALA A 205 -13.88 10.18 4.62
N MET A 206 -12.85 10.70 5.29
CA MET A 206 -11.43 10.41 4.99
C MET A 206 -10.92 9.04 5.51
N GLY A 207 -11.82 8.16 5.97
CA GLY A 207 -11.47 6.89 6.61
C GLY A 207 -10.62 5.97 5.73
N LEU A 208 -11.07 5.74 4.50
CA LEU A 208 -10.38 4.91 3.51
C LEU A 208 -8.97 5.44 3.18
N ALA A 209 -8.83 6.75 3.02
CA ALA A 209 -7.53 7.36 2.75
C ALA A 209 -6.57 7.23 3.94
N ASN A 210 -7.04 7.39 5.19
CA ASN A 210 -6.22 7.17 6.38
C ASN A 210 -5.75 5.71 6.49
N ILE A 211 -6.67 4.78 6.23
CA ILE A 211 -6.39 3.35 6.25
C ILE A 211 -5.36 2.99 5.17
N SER A 212 -5.42 3.62 3.99
CA SER A 212 -4.42 3.39 2.93
C SER A 212 -3.00 3.76 3.36
N VAL A 213 -2.81 4.87 4.09
CA VAL A 213 -1.49 5.27 4.63
C VAL A 213 -1.01 4.27 5.68
N LEU A 214 -1.90 3.81 6.57
CA LEU A 214 -1.58 2.79 7.57
C LEU A 214 -1.12 1.48 6.90
N PHE A 215 -1.86 1.00 5.91
CA PHE A 215 -1.48 -0.20 5.16
C PHE A 215 -0.17 -0.02 4.39
N GLY A 216 0.14 1.20 3.92
CA GLY A 216 1.44 1.51 3.34
C GLY A 216 2.61 1.32 4.33
N PHE A 217 2.48 1.82 5.56
CA PHE A 217 3.50 1.61 6.60
C PHE A 217 3.60 0.16 7.06
N ILE A 218 2.46 -0.55 7.13
CA ILE A 218 2.48 -2.00 7.42
C ILE A 218 3.24 -2.75 6.31
N ASN A 219 3.00 -2.39 5.04
CA ASN A 219 3.74 -2.98 3.93
C ASN A 219 5.25 -2.72 4.07
N PHE A 220 5.66 -1.49 4.36
CA PHE A 220 7.05 -1.16 4.66
C PHE A 220 7.67 -2.09 5.73
N ILE A 221 6.97 -2.28 6.86
CA ILE A 221 7.45 -3.15 7.96
C ILE A 221 7.58 -4.61 7.48
N LEU A 222 6.62 -5.09 6.67
CA LEU A 222 6.69 -6.45 6.10
C LEU A 222 7.86 -6.62 5.13
N TRP A 223 8.17 -5.61 4.31
CA TRP A 223 9.33 -5.63 3.41
C TRP A 223 10.65 -5.56 4.20
N ALA A 224 10.73 -4.70 5.22
CA ALA A 224 11.88 -4.64 6.13
C ALA A 224 12.09 -5.94 6.90
N GLY A 225 11.02 -6.53 7.42
CA GLY A 225 11.04 -7.84 8.09
C GLY A 225 11.54 -8.94 7.15
N ASN A 226 11.11 -8.93 5.88
CA ASN A 226 11.62 -9.88 4.89
C ASN A 226 13.13 -9.72 4.66
N CYS A 227 13.64 -8.49 4.61
CA CYS A 227 15.08 -8.25 4.51
C CYS A 227 15.84 -8.81 5.73
N TRP A 228 15.29 -8.65 6.93
CA TRP A 228 15.88 -9.20 8.16
C TRP A 228 15.94 -10.73 8.15
N PHE A 229 14.83 -11.39 7.79
CA PHE A 229 14.79 -12.85 7.70
C PHE A 229 15.75 -13.38 6.64
N VAL A 230 15.75 -12.78 5.45
CA VAL A 230 16.66 -13.17 4.37
C VAL A 230 18.12 -12.97 4.80
N PHE A 231 18.46 -11.84 5.45
CA PHE A 231 19.82 -11.58 5.96
C PHE A 231 20.27 -12.63 6.99
N LYS A 232 19.38 -13.04 7.91
CA LYS A 232 19.67 -14.07 8.90
C LYS A 232 19.84 -15.45 8.27
N GLU A 233 19.04 -15.80 7.26
CA GLU A 233 19.13 -17.10 6.57
C GLU A 233 20.29 -17.19 5.58
N THR A 234 20.64 -16.10 4.88
CA THR A 234 21.77 -16.09 3.92
C THR A 234 23.15 -16.03 4.57
N SER A 235 23.24 -15.76 5.89
CA SER A 235 24.43 -15.86 6.74
C SER A 235 25.78 -15.78 5.99
N TRP A 236 26.11 -14.61 5.45
CA TRP A 236 27.52 -14.28 5.13
C TRP A 236 28.43 -14.44 6.37
N HIS A 237 27.87 -14.35 7.58
CA HIS A 237 28.55 -14.65 8.85
C HIS A 237 29.08 -16.08 8.96
N ALA A 238 28.43 -17.09 8.38
CA ALA A 238 28.94 -18.46 8.43
C ALA A 238 30.14 -18.66 7.48
N GLN A 239 30.27 -17.83 6.43
CA GLN A 239 31.44 -17.86 5.55
C GLN A 239 32.64 -17.09 6.09
N THR A 240 32.44 -15.98 6.81
CA THR A 240 33.55 -15.26 7.45
C THR A 240 34.18 -16.08 8.57
N THR A 241 33.37 -16.68 9.46
CA THR A 241 33.89 -17.55 10.52
C THR A 241 34.60 -18.79 9.96
N ASN A 242 34.08 -19.41 8.88
CA ASN A 242 34.79 -20.53 8.24
C ASN A 242 36.08 -20.12 7.51
N LYS A 243 36.14 -18.91 6.94
CA LYS A 243 37.37 -18.39 6.31
C LYS A 243 38.43 -18.03 7.34
N GLU A 244 38.06 -17.41 8.46
CA GLU A 244 38.97 -17.13 9.57
C GLU A 244 39.49 -18.42 10.22
N ASN A 245 38.61 -19.37 10.53
CA ASN A 245 39.02 -20.66 11.07
C ASN A 245 39.93 -21.46 10.13
N SER A 246 39.70 -21.39 8.80
CA SER A 246 40.58 -22.05 7.81
C SER A 246 41.93 -21.34 7.66
N ALA A 247 41.99 -20.02 7.90
CA ALA A 247 43.23 -19.25 7.85
C ALA A 247 44.07 -19.44 9.13
N GLU A 248 43.45 -19.57 10.29
CA GLU A 248 44.12 -19.89 11.57
C GLU A 248 44.66 -21.33 11.56
N GLN A 249 43.91 -22.31 11.07
CA GLN A 249 44.36 -23.71 11.03
C GLN A 249 45.54 -23.93 10.07
N GLY A 250 45.59 -23.20 8.94
CA GLY A 250 46.71 -23.25 7.99
C GLY A 250 47.98 -22.52 8.46
N ALA A 251 47.90 -21.71 9.51
CA ALA A 251 49.04 -21.07 10.16
C ALA A 251 49.67 -21.97 11.24
N ILE A 252 48.86 -22.81 11.90
CA ILE A 252 49.32 -23.73 12.95
C ILE A 252 50.05 -24.96 12.36
N ASP A 253 49.67 -25.43 11.17
CA ASP A 253 50.33 -26.57 10.48
C ASP A 253 51.69 -26.23 9.84
N LYS A 254 52.17 -24.98 9.96
CA LYS A 254 53.44 -24.50 9.37
C LYS A 254 54.51 -24.13 10.40
N GLN A 255 54.28 -24.36 11.69
CA GLN A 255 55.28 -24.27 12.77
C GLN A 255 55.74 -25.65 13.19
#